data_AF-K5ZYI7-F1
#
_entry.id   AF-K5ZYI7-F1
#
_cell.length_a   1.000
_cell.length_b   1.000
_cell.length_c   1.000
_cell.angle_alpha   90.00
_cell.angle_beta   90.00
_cell.angle_gamma   90.00
#
_symmetry.space_group_name_H-M   'P 1'
#
loop_
_entity.id
_entity.type
_entity.pdbx_description
1 polymer ?
#
loop_
_entity_poly.entity_id
_entity_poly.type
_entity_poly.pdbx_seq_one_letter_code
_entity_poly.pdbx_strand_id
1 'polypeptide(L)'
;MSNKIYPIGVQNFESLRQDGYFYIDKTEFIYRLVKSGRYYFLSRPRRFGKSLLISTLEAYFQGKKELFEGLAMERLEKDWSQYPILHLDLNARQYDRPESLLEELNKHLEIWEQTYGSPYGDRKPEERFYQVIRCAYKKTGQRVVVLVDEYDKPLLQAIGNAELQEAYRNILKAFYGVLKSTDGHIQFAMLTGVTKFGKISVFSDLNNLDDISMREPYVNLCGISEQEIHDNLEEEIHELAELQNMTYEDVCVKLKVYYDGYHFVENTIGVYNPFSLLNTFKYNKFGNYWFETGTPSYLVMLLKQSHYDLERMANEVTSSDILNSIYEDLNPIPLIYQSGYLTIKGYDEEFGVYRLGFPNREVEEGFIKYLMPYCQ
;
A
#
# COMPACT_ATOMS: atom_id res chain seq x y z
N MET A 1 32.53 -0.60 -6.39
CA MET A 1 31.50 0.11 -5.65
C MET A 1 30.48 0.60 -6.65
N SER A 2 29.31 -0.01 -6.64
CA SER A 2 28.18 0.46 -7.43
C SER A 2 27.85 1.91 -7.07
N ASN A 3 27.70 2.78 -8.07
CA ASN A 3 27.33 4.20 -7.89
C ASN A 3 25.80 4.39 -7.71
N LYS A 4 25.04 3.33 -7.42
CA LYS A 4 23.58 3.41 -7.28
C LYS A 4 23.16 4.25 -6.08
N ILE A 5 22.22 5.16 -6.31
CA ILE A 5 21.56 5.94 -5.28
C ILE A 5 20.24 5.25 -4.92
N TYR A 6 20.15 4.63 -3.75
CA TYR A 6 18.94 3.92 -3.33
C TYR A 6 17.82 4.88 -2.88
N PRO A 7 16.56 4.70 -3.33
CA PRO A 7 15.42 5.59 -3.05
C PRO A 7 14.85 5.39 -1.62
N ILE A 8 15.70 5.39 -0.59
CA ILE A 8 15.25 5.17 0.79
C ILE A 8 14.43 6.37 1.27
N GLY A 9 13.11 6.19 1.37
CA GLY A 9 12.16 7.23 1.77
C GLY A 9 11.69 8.12 0.62
N VAL A 10 12.13 7.87 -0.61
CA VAL A 10 11.63 8.57 -1.80
C VAL A 10 10.33 7.91 -2.24
N GLN A 11 9.24 8.68 -2.24
CA GLN A 11 7.90 8.21 -2.62
C GLN A 11 7.36 8.91 -3.87
N ASN A 12 8.01 9.98 -4.31
CA ASN A 12 7.66 10.71 -5.50
C ASN A 12 8.39 10.11 -6.71
N PHE A 13 7.64 9.61 -7.69
CA PHE A 13 8.18 8.97 -8.89
C PHE A 13 8.99 9.95 -9.76
N GLU A 14 8.55 11.21 -9.88
CA GLU A 14 9.25 12.21 -10.65
C GLU A 14 10.63 12.53 -10.08
N SER A 15 10.73 12.79 -8.76
CA SER A 15 12.01 12.95 -8.07
C SER A 15 12.89 11.70 -8.22
N LEU A 16 12.29 10.50 -8.11
CA LEU A 16 13.02 9.25 -8.29
C LEU A 16 13.71 9.19 -9.67
N ARG A 17 12.99 9.54 -10.73
CA ARG A 17 13.51 9.53 -12.11
C ARG A 17 14.49 10.66 -12.40
N GLN A 18 14.22 11.87 -11.92
CA GLN A 18 15.03 13.06 -12.22
C GLN A 18 16.33 13.12 -11.42
N ASP A 19 16.33 12.63 -10.17
CA ASP A 19 17.49 12.71 -9.28
C ASP A 19 18.42 11.49 -9.39
N GLY A 20 18.19 10.60 -10.37
CA GLY A 20 19.06 9.46 -10.65
C GLY A 20 18.98 8.32 -9.64
N TYR A 21 17.85 8.18 -8.93
CA TYR A 21 17.65 7.08 -8.00
C TYR A 21 17.46 5.75 -8.74
N PHE A 22 17.90 4.68 -8.09
CA PHE A 22 17.64 3.31 -8.53
C PHE A 22 16.12 3.02 -8.55
N TYR A 23 15.65 2.43 -9.65
CA TYR A 23 14.25 2.04 -9.84
C TYR A 23 14.17 0.64 -10.42
N ILE A 24 13.34 -0.21 -9.81
CA ILE A 24 12.93 -1.48 -10.43
C ILE A 24 11.61 -1.22 -11.15
N ASP A 25 11.62 -1.47 -12.46
CA ASP A 25 10.50 -1.12 -13.33
C ASP A 25 9.25 -1.98 -13.08
N LYS A 26 8.18 -1.34 -12.63
CA LYS A 26 6.85 -1.96 -12.43
C LYS A 26 5.82 -1.49 -13.46
N THR A 27 6.24 -0.72 -14.45
CA THR A 27 5.31 0.04 -15.30
C THR A 27 4.51 -0.83 -16.27
N GLU A 28 4.99 -2.04 -16.58
CA GLU A 28 4.17 -3.02 -17.30
C GLU A 28 2.90 -3.41 -16.51
N PHE A 29 3.01 -3.61 -15.20
CA PHE A 29 1.84 -3.89 -14.36
C PHE A 29 0.88 -2.71 -14.33
N ILE A 30 1.42 -1.49 -14.29
CA ILE A 30 0.63 -0.25 -14.34
C ILE A 30 -0.13 -0.17 -15.67
N TYR A 31 0.53 -0.46 -16.80
CA TYR A 31 -0.11 -0.51 -18.11
C TYR A 31 -1.30 -1.48 -18.12
N ARG A 32 -1.09 -2.71 -17.63
CA ARG A 32 -2.16 -3.72 -17.55
C ARG A 32 -3.31 -3.24 -16.67
N LEU A 33 -3.01 -2.60 -15.53
CA LEU A 33 -4.01 -2.06 -14.60
C LEU A 33 -4.89 -0.99 -15.26
N VAL A 34 -4.29 0.01 -15.90
CA VAL A 34 -5.02 1.14 -16.50
C VAL A 34 -5.80 0.76 -17.77
N LYS A 35 -5.47 -0.38 -18.41
CA LYS A 35 -6.20 -0.89 -19.59
C LYS A 35 -7.28 -1.91 -19.27
N SER A 36 -7.31 -2.48 -18.06
CA SER A 36 -8.24 -3.59 -17.72
C SER A 36 -9.52 -3.15 -16.99
N GLY A 37 -9.51 -1.98 -16.34
CA GLY A 37 -10.61 -1.58 -15.46
C GLY A 37 -10.44 -0.17 -14.93
N ARG A 38 -11.37 0.24 -14.06
CA ARG A 38 -11.47 1.64 -13.60
C ARG A 38 -11.31 1.82 -12.10
N TYR A 39 -11.88 0.93 -11.28
CA TYR A 39 -11.95 1.12 -9.83
C TYR A 39 -11.17 0.01 -9.13
N TYR A 40 -10.05 0.37 -8.53
CA TYR A 40 -9.13 -0.57 -7.92
C TYR A 40 -8.84 -0.24 -6.46
N PHE A 41 -8.64 -1.29 -5.70
CA PHE A 41 -8.19 -1.26 -4.33
C PHE A 41 -6.98 -2.17 -4.13
N LEU A 42 -5.94 -1.67 -3.47
CA LEU A 42 -4.75 -2.43 -3.11
C LEU A 42 -4.36 -2.20 -1.65
N SER A 43 -4.40 -3.26 -0.84
CA SER A 43 -3.75 -3.30 0.46
C SER A 43 -2.39 -3.98 0.36
N ARG A 44 -1.36 -3.32 0.86
CA ARG A 44 -0.03 -3.89 1.08
C ARG A 44 0.55 -3.39 2.40
N PRO A 45 1.47 -4.15 3.03
CA PRO A 45 2.13 -3.68 4.24
C PRO A 45 2.85 -2.33 4.05
N ARG A 46 3.20 -1.69 5.16
CA ARG A 46 3.94 -0.43 5.12
C ARG A 46 5.26 -0.60 4.36
N ARG A 47 5.69 0.45 3.65
CA ARG A 47 6.97 0.48 2.90
C ARG A 47 7.13 -0.57 1.78
N PHE A 48 6.01 -1.10 1.24
CA PHE A 48 6.00 -1.95 0.04
C PHE A 48 5.97 -1.19 -1.29
N GLY A 49 5.99 0.14 -1.27
CA GLY A 49 5.98 0.96 -2.49
C GLY A 49 4.59 1.45 -2.95
N LYS A 50 3.57 1.38 -2.08
CA LYS A 50 2.20 1.87 -2.38
C LYS A 50 2.16 3.35 -2.83
N SER A 51 2.78 4.24 -2.07
CA SER A 51 2.83 5.67 -2.40
C SER A 51 3.61 5.94 -3.69
N LEU A 52 4.68 5.17 -3.94
CA LEU A 52 5.42 5.25 -5.20
C LEU A 52 4.56 4.78 -6.39
N LEU A 53 3.76 3.73 -6.22
CA LEU A 53 2.78 3.28 -7.21
C LEU A 53 1.76 4.40 -7.51
N ILE A 54 1.19 5.03 -6.49
CA ILE A 54 0.26 6.16 -6.66
C ILE A 54 0.93 7.32 -7.39
N SER A 55 2.15 7.70 -7.02
CA SER A 55 2.90 8.76 -7.69
C SER A 55 3.25 8.40 -9.14
N THR A 56 3.51 7.12 -9.44
CA THR A 56 3.76 6.65 -10.81
C THR A 56 2.48 6.71 -11.66
N LEU A 57 1.33 6.32 -11.10
CA LEU A 57 0.02 6.48 -11.75
C LEU A 57 -0.30 7.96 -12.00
N GLU A 58 -0.03 8.83 -11.03
CA GLU A 58 -0.19 10.28 -11.18
C GLU A 58 0.64 10.81 -12.34
N ALA A 59 1.94 10.49 -12.41
CA ALA A 59 2.82 10.89 -13.51
C ALA A 59 2.32 10.38 -14.88
N TYR A 60 1.83 9.13 -14.92
CA TYR A 60 1.24 8.56 -16.14
C TYR A 60 0.02 9.35 -16.61
N PHE A 61 -0.95 9.61 -15.72
CA PHE A 61 -2.16 10.34 -16.08
C PHE A 61 -1.95 11.86 -16.29
N GLN A 62 -0.83 12.40 -15.81
CA GLN A 62 -0.35 13.74 -16.18
C GLN A 62 0.27 13.80 -17.57
N GLY A 63 0.46 12.66 -18.25
CA GLY A 63 1.06 12.59 -19.58
C GLY A 63 2.57 12.86 -19.60
N LYS A 64 3.27 12.70 -18.47
CA LYS A 64 4.72 12.95 -18.32
C LYS A 64 5.57 11.83 -18.94
N LYS A 65 5.49 11.67 -20.26
CA LYS A 65 6.16 10.60 -21.02
C LYS A 65 7.64 10.48 -20.71
N GLU A 66 8.33 11.61 -20.56
CA GLU A 66 9.77 11.72 -20.29
C GLU A 66 10.20 10.96 -19.03
N LEU A 67 9.33 10.83 -18.02
CA LEU A 67 9.64 10.08 -16.81
C LEU A 67 9.70 8.56 -17.03
N PHE A 68 9.11 8.09 -18.13
CA PHE A 68 9.00 6.68 -18.47
C PHE A 68 10.04 6.19 -19.47
N GLU A 69 10.96 7.06 -19.92
CA GLU A 69 12.05 6.67 -20.80
C GLU A 69 12.88 5.51 -20.21
N GLY A 70 13.12 4.48 -21.02
CA GLY A 70 13.83 3.26 -20.63
C GLY A 70 12.98 2.25 -19.83
N LEU A 71 11.71 2.55 -19.54
CA LEU A 71 10.78 1.67 -18.84
C LEU A 71 9.85 0.94 -19.83
N ALA A 72 9.21 -0.14 -19.38
CA ALA A 72 8.24 -0.91 -20.17
C ALA A 72 7.11 -0.04 -20.70
N MET A 73 6.62 0.93 -19.92
CA MET A 73 5.55 1.86 -20.32
C MET A 73 5.87 2.61 -21.62
N GLU A 74 7.13 3.00 -21.85
CA GLU A 74 7.53 3.74 -23.04
C GLU A 74 7.18 3.00 -24.33
N ARG A 75 7.31 1.66 -24.29
CA ARG A 75 7.04 0.78 -25.43
C ARG A 75 5.57 0.41 -25.54
N LEU A 76 4.87 0.30 -24.41
CA LEU A 76 3.49 -0.16 -24.32
C LEU A 76 2.47 0.95 -24.57
N GLU A 77 2.70 2.15 -24.03
CA GLU A 77 1.79 3.28 -24.17
C GLU A 77 2.11 4.14 -25.39
N LYS A 78 1.08 4.39 -26.19
CA LYS A 78 1.17 5.22 -27.40
C LYS A 78 0.45 6.55 -27.23
N ASP A 79 -0.51 6.62 -26.32
CA ASP A 79 -1.31 7.80 -26.05
C ASP A 79 -1.02 8.35 -24.65
N TRP A 80 -0.37 9.50 -24.59
CA TRP A 80 0.01 10.21 -23.37
C TRP A 80 -0.96 11.36 -23.09
N SER A 81 -2.25 11.03 -23.12
CA SER A 81 -3.33 11.96 -22.79
C SER A 81 -3.23 12.45 -21.35
N GLN A 82 -3.55 13.72 -21.15
CA GLN A 82 -3.57 14.37 -19.84
C GLN A 82 -4.97 14.33 -19.24
N TYR A 83 -5.07 13.96 -17.96
CA TYR A 83 -6.32 13.86 -17.23
C TYR A 83 -6.31 14.75 -15.98
N PRO A 84 -7.45 15.36 -15.60
CA PRO A 84 -7.57 15.98 -14.29
C PRO A 84 -7.43 14.93 -13.20
N ILE A 85 -6.55 15.18 -12.22
CA ILE A 85 -6.25 14.27 -11.12
C ILE A 85 -6.70 14.91 -9.80
N LEU A 86 -7.36 14.10 -8.97
CA LEU A 86 -7.68 14.39 -7.58
C LEU A 86 -6.94 13.38 -6.71
N HIS A 87 -5.78 13.80 -6.18
CA HIS A 87 -4.95 12.98 -5.31
C HIS A 87 -5.21 13.34 -3.84
N LEU A 88 -5.78 12.40 -3.09
CA LEU A 88 -6.06 12.49 -1.66
C LEU A 88 -5.03 11.68 -0.87
N ASP A 89 -4.15 12.36 -0.14
CA ASP A 89 -3.24 11.73 0.83
C ASP A 89 -3.72 12.04 2.26
N LEU A 90 -4.07 10.99 3.01
CA LEU A 90 -4.52 11.11 4.40
C LEU A 90 -3.37 11.04 5.41
N ASN A 91 -2.10 10.99 4.98
CA ASN A 91 -0.96 10.85 5.89
C ASN A 91 -0.63 12.08 6.75
N ALA A 92 -0.92 13.29 6.30
CA ALA A 92 -0.36 14.49 6.90
C ALA A 92 -0.93 14.86 8.29
N ARG A 93 -1.87 14.07 8.81
CA ARG A 93 -2.66 14.42 10.00
C ARG A 93 -2.66 13.34 11.08
N GLN A 94 -2.84 13.79 12.33
CA GLN A 94 -3.19 12.95 13.47
C GLN A 94 -4.72 12.95 13.65
N TYR A 95 -5.30 11.76 13.71
CA TYR A 95 -6.74 11.52 13.79
C TYR A 95 -7.14 11.08 15.19
N ASP A 96 -7.09 12.04 16.12
CA ASP A 96 -7.38 11.87 17.54
C ASP A 96 -8.68 12.57 17.99
N ARG A 97 -9.35 13.30 17.08
CA ARG A 97 -10.58 14.06 17.35
C ARG A 97 -11.61 13.90 16.23
N PRO A 98 -12.92 13.97 16.52
CA PRO A 98 -13.98 13.81 15.49
C PRO A 98 -13.81 14.75 14.28
N GLU A 99 -13.30 15.95 14.49
CA GLU A 99 -13.15 16.97 13.45
C GLU A 99 -11.94 16.71 12.55
N SER A 100 -10.91 15.99 13.03
CA SER A 100 -9.61 15.85 12.34
C SER A 100 -9.78 15.37 10.90
N LEU A 101 -10.65 14.39 10.64
CA LEU A 101 -10.90 13.91 9.28
C LEU A 101 -11.56 14.98 8.39
N LEU A 102 -12.53 15.71 8.91
CA LEU A 102 -13.22 16.75 8.15
C LEU A 102 -12.26 17.85 7.74
N GLU A 103 -11.39 18.31 8.64
CA GLU A 103 -10.45 19.38 8.27
C GLU A 103 -9.35 18.90 7.31
N GLU A 104 -8.97 17.62 7.27
CA GLU A 104 -8.09 17.11 6.21
C GLU A 104 -8.81 17.05 4.86
N LEU A 105 -10.04 16.55 4.82
CA LEU A 105 -10.84 16.53 3.59
C LEU A 105 -11.09 17.95 3.07
N ASN A 106 -11.42 18.89 3.96
CA ASN A 106 -11.64 20.29 3.60
C ASN A 106 -10.40 20.93 2.98
N LYS A 107 -9.20 20.69 3.54
CA LYS A 107 -7.93 21.17 2.96
C LYS A 107 -7.74 20.72 1.52
N HIS A 108 -7.96 19.43 1.22
CA HIS A 108 -7.84 18.91 -0.15
C HIS A 108 -8.94 19.44 -1.07
N LEU A 109 -10.17 19.54 -0.57
CA LEU A 109 -11.29 20.10 -1.31
C LEU A 109 -11.03 21.56 -1.69
N GLU A 110 -10.56 22.41 -0.76
CA GLU A 110 -10.26 23.81 -1.05
C GLU A 110 -9.27 23.97 -2.21
N ILE A 111 -8.22 23.14 -2.25
CA ILE A 111 -7.24 23.14 -3.34
C ILE A 111 -7.91 22.77 -4.67
N TRP A 112 -8.72 21.71 -4.69
CA TRP A 112 -9.37 21.27 -5.92
C TRP A 112 -10.46 22.25 -6.38
N GLU A 113 -11.20 22.85 -5.45
CA GLU A 113 -12.21 23.85 -5.75
C GLU A 113 -11.61 25.11 -6.36
N GLN A 114 -10.48 25.58 -5.85
CA GLN A 114 -9.70 26.66 -6.46
C GLN A 114 -9.21 26.28 -7.86
N THR A 115 -8.70 25.05 -8.01
CA THR A 115 -8.16 24.54 -9.28
C THR A 115 -9.22 24.45 -10.37
N TYR A 116 -10.41 23.93 -10.04
CA TYR A 116 -11.46 23.62 -11.01
C TYR A 116 -12.65 24.61 -11.01
N GLY A 117 -12.67 25.59 -10.10
CA GLY A 117 -13.70 26.63 -10.01
C GLY A 117 -15.04 26.11 -9.49
N SER A 118 -15.03 25.34 -8.40
CA SER A 118 -16.26 24.83 -7.78
C SER A 118 -16.90 25.89 -6.86
N PRO A 119 -18.23 26.13 -6.96
CA PRO A 119 -18.91 27.13 -6.14
C PRO A 119 -19.40 26.59 -4.78
N TYR A 120 -19.06 25.35 -4.40
CA TYR A 120 -19.68 24.65 -3.26
C TYR A 120 -18.86 24.67 -1.96
N GLY A 121 -17.91 25.60 -1.80
CA GLY A 121 -16.99 25.64 -0.65
C GLY A 121 -17.63 25.57 0.74
N ASP A 122 -18.87 26.05 0.90
CA ASP A 122 -19.60 26.07 2.18
C ASP A 122 -20.45 24.82 2.46
N ARG A 123 -20.39 23.79 1.59
CA ARG A 123 -21.20 22.57 1.72
C ARG A 123 -20.46 21.45 2.46
N LYS A 124 -21.17 20.34 2.71
CA LYS A 124 -20.56 19.13 3.26
C LYS A 124 -19.51 18.53 2.30
N PRO A 125 -18.47 17.85 2.81
CA PRO A 125 -17.37 17.31 2.01
C PRO A 125 -17.81 16.45 0.82
N GLU A 126 -18.82 15.60 0.99
CA GLU A 126 -19.35 14.73 -0.07
C GLU A 126 -20.00 15.53 -1.22
N GLU A 127 -20.71 16.62 -0.92
CA GLU A 127 -21.28 17.50 -1.96
C GLU A 127 -20.21 18.32 -2.67
N ARG A 128 -19.21 18.77 -1.91
CA ARG A 128 -18.03 19.47 -2.45
C ARG A 128 -17.26 18.58 -3.42
N PHE A 129 -16.96 17.34 -3.01
CA PHE A 129 -16.24 16.37 -3.83
C PHE A 129 -17.00 16.03 -5.11
N TYR A 130 -18.32 15.78 -5.00
CA TYR A 130 -19.20 15.56 -6.15
C TYR A 130 -19.10 16.70 -7.18
N GLN A 131 -19.14 17.94 -6.70
CA GLN A 131 -19.11 19.10 -7.58
C GLN A 131 -17.72 19.36 -8.17
N VAL A 132 -16.64 19.13 -7.40
CA VAL A 132 -15.27 19.21 -7.90
C VAL A 132 -15.05 18.26 -9.08
N ILE A 133 -15.48 17.00 -8.99
CA ILE A 133 -15.35 16.02 -10.08
C ILE A 133 -16.05 16.54 -11.35
N ARG A 134 -17.28 17.06 -11.21
CA ARG A 134 -18.05 17.60 -12.34
C ARG A 134 -17.42 18.85 -12.94
N CYS A 135 -16.90 19.75 -12.11
CA CYS A 135 -16.20 20.95 -12.56
C CYS A 135 -14.90 20.58 -13.29
N ALA A 136 -14.13 19.63 -12.76
CA ALA A 136 -12.90 19.15 -13.39
C ALA A 136 -13.18 18.55 -14.78
N TYR A 137 -14.20 17.71 -14.89
CA TYR A 137 -14.65 17.16 -16.17
C TYR A 137 -15.09 18.26 -17.13
N LYS A 138 -15.95 19.19 -16.70
CA LYS A 138 -16.46 20.28 -17.54
C LYS A 138 -15.35 21.22 -18.01
N LYS A 139 -14.37 21.51 -17.16
CA LYS A 139 -13.27 22.44 -17.45
C LYS A 139 -12.24 21.85 -18.40
N THR A 140 -11.94 20.56 -18.27
CA THR A 140 -10.89 19.90 -19.07
C THR A 140 -11.42 19.13 -20.29
N GLY A 141 -12.71 18.78 -20.30
CA GLY A 141 -13.30 17.86 -21.26
C GLY A 141 -12.89 16.40 -21.06
N GLN A 142 -12.08 16.11 -20.04
CA GLN A 142 -11.52 14.79 -19.75
C GLN A 142 -12.13 14.20 -18.48
N ARG A 143 -12.28 12.88 -18.46
CA ARG A 143 -12.72 12.15 -17.26
C ARG A 143 -11.64 12.23 -16.17
N VAL A 144 -12.07 12.20 -14.91
CA VAL A 144 -11.26 12.47 -13.73
C VAL A 144 -10.59 11.20 -13.22
N VAL A 145 -9.33 11.34 -12.83
CA VAL A 145 -8.57 10.30 -12.14
C VAL A 145 -8.58 10.61 -10.64
N VAL A 146 -8.94 9.63 -9.81
CA VAL A 146 -9.00 9.76 -8.35
C VAL A 146 -7.97 8.82 -7.74
N LEU A 147 -7.01 9.36 -7.01
CA LEU A 147 -5.96 8.57 -6.36
C LEU A 147 -6.06 8.82 -4.85
N VAL A 148 -6.10 7.76 -4.05
CA VAL A 148 -6.21 7.87 -2.60
C VAL A 148 -5.12 7.04 -1.95
N ASP A 149 -4.24 7.68 -1.20
CA ASP A 149 -3.19 7.04 -0.40
C ASP A 149 -3.52 7.03 1.08
N GLU A 150 -3.14 5.95 1.77
CA GLU A 150 -3.38 5.67 3.18
C GLU A 150 -4.83 5.93 3.63
N TYR A 151 -5.79 5.44 2.82
CA TYR A 151 -7.23 5.63 3.01
C TYR A 151 -7.74 5.20 4.41
N ASP A 152 -7.06 4.23 5.02
CA ASP A 152 -7.40 3.57 6.27
C ASP A 152 -6.75 4.22 7.49
N LYS A 153 -5.81 5.15 7.31
CA LYS A 153 -5.10 5.80 8.42
C LYS A 153 -6.01 6.43 9.48
N PRO A 154 -7.11 7.15 9.15
CA PRO A 154 -8.03 7.67 10.15
C PRO A 154 -8.66 6.54 10.99
N LEU A 155 -9.09 5.47 10.34
CA LEU A 155 -9.72 4.32 10.99
C LEU A 155 -8.73 3.55 11.87
N LEU A 156 -7.47 3.43 11.44
CA LEU A 156 -6.39 2.79 12.20
C LEU A 156 -6.02 3.55 13.47
N GLN A 157 -6.02 4.88 13.44
CA GLN A 157 -5.72 5.70 14.61
C GLN A 157 -6.90 5.81 15.59
N ALA A 158 -8.12 5.59 15.11
CA ALA A 158 -9.32 5.53 15.95
C ALA A 158 -9.56 4.15 16.61
N ILE A 159 -8.72 3.13 16.36
CA ILE A 159 -8.84 1.83 17.04
C ILE A 159 -8.77 2.09 18.56
N GLY A 160 -9.66 1.45 19.32
CA GLY A 160 -9.80 1.66 20.76
C GLY A 160 -10.75 2.81 21.14
N ASN A 161 -11.26 3.56 20.17
CA ASN A 161 -12.32 4.56 20.34
C ASN A 161 -13.46 4.30 19.36
N ALA A 162 -14.48 3.55 19.80
CA ALA A 162 -15.59 3.12 18.96
C ALA A 162 -16.39 4.30 18.37
N GLU A 163 -16.67 5.34 19.16
CA GLU A 163 -17.40 6.53 18.73
C GLU A 163 -16.65 7.26 17.60
N LEU A 164 -15.34 7.44 17.77
CA LEU A 164 -14.50 8.09 16.76
C LEU A 164 -14.39 7.25 15.49
N GLN A 165 -14.25 5.94 15.63
CA GLN A 165 -14.17 5.01 14.51
C GLN A 165 -15.48 5.00 13.69
N GLU A 166 -16.63 5.02 14.36
CA GLU A 166 -17.94 5.11 13.71
C GLU A 166 -18.12 6.46 13.00
N ALA A 167 -17.73 7.57 13.64
CA ALA A 167 -17.77 8.89 13.04
C ALA A 167 -16.94 8.96 11.74
N TYR A 168 -15.68 8.51 11.78
CA TYR A 168 -14.83 8.48 10.58
C TYR A 168 -15.36 7.54 9.50
N ARG A 169 -15.87 6.36 9.88
CA ARG A 169 -16.48 5.43 8.93
C ARG A 169 -17.64 6.08 8.18
N ASN A 170 -18.52 6.79 8.89
CA ASN A 170 -19.67 7.48 8.29
C ASN A 170 -19.24 8.60 7.34
N ILE A 171 -18.23 9.40 7.72
CA ILE A 171 -17.69 10.47 6.86
C ILE A 171 -17.06 9.88 5.59
N LEU A 172 -16.18 8.88 5.73
CA LEU A 172 -15.52 8.26 4.57
C LEU A 172 -16.54 7.56 3.65
N LYS A 173 -17.56 6.90 4.22
CA LYS A 173 -18.62 6.25 3.45
C LYS A 173 -19.37 7.25 2.57
N ALA A 174 -19.80 8.37 3.15
CA ALA A 174 -20.46 9.45 2.41
C ALA A 174 -19.54 10.04 1.34
N PHE A 175 -18.28 10.31 1.69
CA PHE A 175 -17.30 10.92 0.80
C PHE A 175 -16.98 10.05 -0.42
N TYR A 176 -16.64 8.77 -0.21
CA TYR A 176 -16.30 7.87 -1.32
C TYR A 176 -17.53 7.39 -2.10
N GLY A 177 -18.72 7.34 -1.48
CA GLY A 177 -19.97 7.03 -2.17
C GLY A 177 -20.27 7.93 -3.37
N VAL A 178 -19.71 9.14 -3.39
CA VAL A 178 -19.74 10.08 -4.51
C VAL A 178 -19.24 9.45 -5.82
N LEU A 179 -18.20 8.60 -5.76
CA LEU A 179 -17.57 8.01 -6.94
C LEU A 179 -18.53 7.16 -7.77
N LYS A 180 -19.57 6.58 -7.13
CA LYS A 180 -20.64 5.85 -7.81
C LYS A 180 -21.59 6.79 -8.53
N SER A 181 -21.98 7.88 -7.87
CA SER A 181 -22.87 8.90 -8.44
C SER A 181 -22.22 9.68 -9.59
N THR A 182 -20.89 9.65 -9.67
CA THR A 182 -20.11 10.34 -10.72
C THR A 182 -19.43 9.39 -11.70
N ASP A 183 -19.80 8.10 -11.77
CA ASP A 183 -19.13 7.09 -12.62
C ASP A 183 -18.87 7.53 -14.07
N GLY A 184 -19.85 8.20 -14.70
CA GLY A 184 -19.70 8.72 -16.06
C GLY A 184 -18.59 9.78 -16.25
N HIS A 185 -18.13 10.39 -15.15
CA HIS A 185 -17.05 11.38 -15.12
C HIS A 185 -15.71 10.79 -14.68
N ILE A 186 -15.64 9.53 -14.26
CA ILE A 186 -14.40 8.91 -13.75
C ILE A 186 -13.68 8.14 -14.86
N GLN A 187 -12.39 8.42 -15.01
CA GLN A 187 -11.48 7.68 -15.88
C GLN A 187 -10.92 6.47 -15.15
N PHE A 188 -10.42 6.70 -13.93
CA PHE A 188 -9.70 5.74 -13.12
C PHE A 188 -9.77 6.16 -11.65
N ALA A 189 -9.87 5.18 -10.74
CA ALA A 189 -9.86 5.38 -9.31
C ALA A 189 -9.00 4.28 -8.66
N MET A 190 -8.01 4.68 -7.87
CA MET A 190 -7.15 3.76 -7.14
C MET A 190 -7.07 4.18 -5.68
N LEU A 191 -7.42 3.24 -4.80
CA LEU A 191 -7.34 3.43 -3.35
C LEU A 191 -6.33 2.44 -2.78
N THR A 192 -5.45 2.93 -1.91
CA THR A 192 -4.40 2.11 -1.32
C THR A 192 -4.25 2.37 0.17
N GLY A 193 -3.83 1.36 0.91
CA GLY A 193 -3.68 1.41 2.36
C GLY A 193 -3.01 0.17 2.92
N VAL A 194 -2.96 0.04 4.24
CA VAL A 194 -2.40 -1.15 4.90
C VAL A 194 -3.41 -2.27 4.98
N THR A 195 -4.69 -1.93 5.18
CA THR A 195 -5.73 -2.85 5.61
C THR A 195 -6.97 -2.76 4.74
N LYS A 196 -7.88 -3.71 4.88
CA LYS A 196 -9.16 -3.82 4.17
C LYS A 196 -10.35 -3.33 5.00
N PHE A 197 -10.14 -2.73 6.18
CA PHE A 197 -11.19 -2.28 7.11
C PHE A 197 -12.37 -1.57 6.44
N GLY A 198 -12.08 -0.73 5.45
CA GLY A 198 -13.11 0.07 4.78
C GLY A 198 -13.81 -0.63 3.63
N LYS A 199 -13.33 -1.74 3.08
CA LYS A 199 -13.94 -2.29 1.86
C LYS A 199 -15.38 -2.78 2.05
N ILE A 200 -15.63 -3.51 3.13
CA ILE A 200 -16.98 -4.02 3.38
C ILE A 200 -17.87 -2.95 4.03
N SER A 201 -17.32 -1.94 4.72
CA SER A 201 -18.10 -0.94 5.47
C SER A 201 -18.19 0.43 4.78
N VAL A 202 -17.04 1.06 4.49
CA VAL A 202 -16.90 2.36 3.83
C VAL A 202 -17.22 2.28 2.34
N PHE A 203 -16.86 1.18 1.67
CA PHE A 203 -17.12 0.96 0.25
C PHE A 203 -18.33 0.04 -0.01
N SER A 204 -19.17 -0.22 0.99
CA SER A 204 -20.42 -0.98 0.82
C SER A 204 -21.31 -0.41 -0.29
N ASP A 205 -21.30 0.91 -0.47
CA ASP A 205 -22.06 1.58 -1.52
C ASP A 205 -21.35 1.54 -2.89
N LEU A 206 -20.04 1.26 -2.92
CA LEU A 206 -19.13 1.16 -4.08
C LEU A 206 -18.97 -0.31 -4.52
N ASN A 207 -20.03 -0.87 -5.08
CA ASN A 207 -20.09 -2.27 -5.52
C ASN A 207 -19.18 -2.62 -6.73
N ASN A 208 -18.50 -1.64 -7.33
CA ASN A 208 -17.63 -1.79 -8.49
C ASN A 208 -16.13 -1.75 -8.15
N LEU A 209 -15.75 -1.63 -6.87
CA LEU A 209 -14.35 -1.57 -6.45
C LEU A 209 -13.71 -2.96 -6.47
N ASP A 210 -12.79 -3.21 -7.40
CA ASP A 210 -12.06 -4.47 -7.48
C ASP A 210 -10.89 -4.50 -6.48
N ASP A 211 -10.88 -5.51 -5.60
CA ASP A 211 -9.77 -5.72 -4.66
C ASP A 211 -8.74 -6.62 -5.33
N ILE A 212 -7.62 -6.01 -5.72
CA ILE A 212 -6.52 -6.68 -6.40
C ILE A 212 -5.46 -7.19 -5.41
N SER A 213 -5.68 -7.05 -4.10
CA SER A 213 -4.68 -7.36 -3.08
C SER A 213 -4.32 -8.83 -3.02
N MET A 214 -5.30 -9.71 -3.23
CA MET A 214 -5.13 -11.18 -3.23
C MET A 214 -5.45 -11.75 -4.62
N ARG A 215 -4.98 -11.07 -5.67
CA ARG A 215 -5.13 -11.52 -7.06
C ARG A 215 -3.74 -11.81 -7.63
N GLU A 216 -3.54 -13.03 -8.10
CA GLU A 216 -2.25 -13.52 -8.62
C GLU A 216 -1.57 -12.56 -9.62
N PRO A 217 -2.28 -11.96 -10.60
CA PRO A 217 -1.65 -11.05 -11.57
C PRO A 217 -1.02 -9.78 -10.98
N TYR A 218 -1.35 -9.44 -9.72
CA TYR A 218 -0.94 -8.21 -9.05
C TYR A 218 -0.03 -8.47 -7.84
N VAL A 219 0.42 -9.71 -7.62
CA VAL A 219 1.34 -10.06 -6.52
C VAL A 219 2.60 -9.19 -6.57
N ASN A 220 3.20 -9.07 -7.75
CA ASN A 220 4.44 -8.31 -7.97
C ASN A 220 4.25 -6.80 -8.23
N LEU A 221 3.02 -6.27 -8.15
CA LEU A 221 2.76 -4.84 -8.36
C LEU A 221 3.48 -3.95 -7.32
N CYS A 222 3.70 -4.49 -6.12
CA CYS A 222 4.44 -3.86 -5.04
C CYS A 222 5.34 -4.90 -4.38
N GLY A 223 6.49 -4.48 -3.85
CA GLY A 223 7.54 -5.41 -3.43
C GLY A 223 8.52 -5.76 -4.56
N ILE A 224 9.52 -6.58 -4.24
CA ILE A 224 10.57 -6.99 -5.19
C ILE A 224 10.61 -8.52 -5.24
N SER A 225 10.56 -9.11 -6.42
CA SER A 225 10.71 -10.56 -6.61
C SER A 225 12.19 -10.96 -6.71
N GLU A 226 12.50 -12.23 -6.43
CA GLU A 226 13.86 -12.77 -6.58
C GLU A 226 14.47 -12.47 -7.96
N GLN A 227 13.67 -12.67 -9.03
CA GLN A 227 14.12 -12.41 -10.39
C GLN A 227 14.50 -10.93 -10.59
N GLU A 228 13.71 -10.00 -10.04
CA GLU A 228 14.03 -8.57 -10.13
C GLU A 228 15.29 -8.19 -9.36
N ILE A 229 15.63 -8.93 -8.29
CA ILE A 229 16.92 -8.75 -7.60
C ILE A 229 18.05 -9.14 -8.55
N HIS A 230 18.02 -10.33 -9.14
CA HIS A 230 19.07 -10.77 -10.05
C HIS A 230 19.17 -9.91 -11.32
N ASP A 231 18.03 -9.44 -11.86
CA ASP A 231 18.02 -8.61 -13.05
C ASP A 231 18.61 -7.20 -12.81
N ASN A 232 18.55 -6.69 -11.57
CA ASN A 232 18.84 -5.29 -11.28
C ASN A 232 19.91 -5.05 -10.20
N LEU A 233 20.28 -6.05 -9.41
CA LEU A 233 21.14 -5.93 -8.22
C LEU A 233 22.25 -6.99 -8.16
N GLU A 234 22.58 -7.65 -9.28
CA GLU A 234 23.57 -8.72 -9.34
C GLU A 234 24.97 -8.27 -8.88
N GLU A 235 25.43 -7.11 -9.36
CA GLU A 235 26.72 -6.53 -8.96
C GLU A 235 26.74 -6.21 -7.46
N GLU A 236 25.62 -5.75 -6.92
CA GLU A 236 25.47 -5.43 -5.51
C GLU A 236 25.46 -6.67 -4.61
N ILE A 237 24.96 -7.81 -5.10
CA ILE A 237 25.06 -9.09 -4.38
C ILE A 237 26.54 -9.50 -4.26
N HIS A 238 27.31 -9.40 -5.35
CA HIS A 238 28.75 -9.67 -5.31
C HIS A 238 29.51 -8.73 -4.37
N GLU A 239 29.22 -7.43 -4.42
CA GLU A 239 29.82 -6.43 -3.52
C GLU A 239 29.47 -6.72 -2.05
N LEU A 240 28.22 -7.07 -1.76
CA LEU A 240 27.78 -7.45 -0.42
C LEU A 240 28.49 -8.73 0.06
N ALA A 241 28.68 -9.71 -0.81
CA ALA A 241 29.36 -10.97 -0.51
C ALA A 241 30.83 -10.74 -0.12
N GLU A 242 31.55 -9.94 -0.91
CA GLU A 242 32.94 -9.56 -0.62
C GLU A 242 33.05 -8.82 0.72
N LEU A 243 32.19 -7.81 0.95
CA LEU A 243 32.23 -6.99 2.17
C LEU A 243 31.81 -7.77 3.43
N GLN A 244 30.94 -8.77 3.30
CA GLN A 244 30.48 -9.60 4.41
C GLN A 244 31.33 -10.87 4.61
N ASN A 245 32.36 -11.10 3.80
CA ASN A 245 33.15 -12.34 3.78
C ASN A 245 32.27 -13.60 3.63
N MET A 246 31.32 -13.55 2.70
CA MET A 246 30.38 -14.62 2.38
C MET A 246 30.53 -15.04 0.91
N THR A 247 30.09 -16.24 0.56
CA THR A 247 29.92 -16.60 -0.86
C THR A 247 28.70 -15.87 -1.44
N TYR A 248 28.63 -15.77 -2.77
CA TYR A 248 27.47 -15.24 -3.46
C TYR A 248 26.20 -16.01 -3.05
N GLU A 249 26.28 -17.34 -3.05
CA GLU A 249 25.18 -18.23 -2.70
C GLU A 249 24.71 -18.02 -1.25
N ASP A 250 25.65 -17.87 -0.30
CA ASP A 250 25.30 -17.59 1.09
C ASP A 250 24.59 -16.25 1.25
N VAL A 251 24.96 -15.22 0.46
CA VAL A 251 24.28 -13.92 0.47
C VAL A 251 22.85 -14.06 -0.05
N CYS A 252 22.64 -14.73 -1.18
CA CYS A 252 21.29 -14.98 -1.72
C CYS A 252 20.40 -15.71 -0.71
N VAL A 253 20.92 -16.79 -0.10
CA VAL A 253 20.20 -17.53 0.95
C VAL A 253 19.87 -16.62 2.14
N LYS A 254 20.82 -15.78 2.57
CA LYS A 254 20.63 -14.90 3.73
C LYS A 254 19.66 -13.76 3.42
N LEU A 255 19.69 -13.17 2.22
CA LEU A 255 18.72 -12.18 1.76
C LEU A 255 17.31 -12.78 1.81
N LYS A 256 17.14 -14.00 1.30
CA LYS A 256 15.87 -14.72 1.32
C LYS A 256 15.36 -14.93 2.75
N VAL A 257 16.20 -15.46 3.63
CA VAL A 257 15.86 -15.71 5.04
C VAL A 257 15.47 -14.42 5.78
N TYR A 258 16.10 -13.29 5.46
CA TYR A 258 15.87 -12.02 6.15
C TYR A 258 14.70 -11.22 5.59
N TYR A 259 14.48 -11.21 4.26
CA TYR A 259 13.64 -10.19 3.63
C TYR A 259 12.57 -10.72 2.67
N ASP A 260 12.67 -11.97 2.21
CA ASP A 260 11.64 -12.64 1.40
C ASP A 260 10.45 -13.07 2.28
N GLY A 261 9.51 -13.80 1.68
CA GLY A 261 8.57 -14.64 2.38
C GLY A 261 7.17 -14.07 2.44
N TYR A 262 6.95 -12.85 1.92
CA TYR A 262 5.61 -12.27 1.83
C TYR A 262 4.85 -12.88 0.64
N HIS A 263 3.87 -13.71 0.96
CA HIS A 263 2.90 -14.30 0.03
C HIS A 263 1.55 -13.61 0.25
N PHE A 264 1.06 -12.92 -0.79
CA PHE A 264 -0.24 -12.24 -0.78
C PHE A 264 -1.37 -13.12 -1.32
N VAL A 265 -1.01 -14.17 -2.05
CA VAL A 265 -1.89 -15.19 -2.62
C VAL A 265 -1.24 -16.54 -2.34
N GLU A 266 -2.05 -17.57 -2.14
CA GLU A 266 -1.61 -18.95 -1.99
C GLU A 266 -0.82 -19.43 -3.21
N ASN A 267 0.18 -20.28 -3.00
CA ASN A 267 0.95 -20.94 -4.06
C ASN A 267 1.65 -19.99 -5.06
N THR A 268 1.84 -18.72 -4.71
CA THR A 268 2.59 -17.76 -5.54
C THR A 268 4.04 -17.63 -5.09
N ILE A 269 4.83 -16.83 -5.82
CA ILE A 269 6.18 -16.48 -5.41
C ILE A 269 6.18 -15.64 -4.12
N GLY A 270 7.28 -15.76 -3.38
CA GLY A 270 7.63 -14.86 -2.30
C GLY A 270 8.05 -13.50 -2.83
N VAL A 271 7.69 -12.46 -2.08
CA VAL A 271 8.04 -11.08 -2.39
C VAL A 271 8.91 -10.53 -1.27
N TYR A 272 9.99 -9.86 -1.64
CA TYR A 272 10.90 -9.18 -0.73
C TYR A 272 10.34 -7.83 -0.30
N ASN A 273 10.56 -7.48 0.97
CA ASN A 273 10.33 -6.13 1.48
C ASN A 273 11.32 -5.14 0.85
N PRO A 274 10.87 -4.14 0.05
CA PRO A 274 11.78 -3.23 -0.62
C PRO A 274 12.60 -2.38 0.33
N PHE A 275 12.01 -1.97 1.46
CA PHE A 275 12.69 -1.10 2.39
C PHE A 275 13.89 -1.80 3.02
N SER A 276 13.72 -3.01 3.55
CA SER A 276 14.83 -3.74 4.17
C SER A 276 15.87 -4.18 3.16
N LEU A 277 15.45 -4.62 1.98
CA LEU A 277 16.34 -5.02 0.91
C LEU A 277 17.25 -3.86 0.46
N LEU A 278 16.65 -2.72 0.12
CA LEU A 278 17.42 -1.57 -0.38
C LEU A 278 18.31 -0.95 0.70
N ASN A 279 17.90 -0.97 1.98
CA ASN A 279 18.80 -0.54 3.07
C ASN A 279 19.98 -1.49 3.25
N THR A 280 19.78 -2.80 3.04
CA THR A 280 20.86 -3.79 3.13
C THR A 280 21.93 -3.51 2.09
N PHE A 281 21.56 -3.23 0.84
CA PHE A 281 22.51 -2.87 -0.20
C PHE A 281 23.12 -1.46 0.01
N LYS A 282 22.33 -0.49 0.49
CA LYS A 282 22.85 0.86 0.80
C LYS A 282 23.94 0.84 1.87
N TYR A 283 23.77 0.03 2.91
CA TYR A 283 24.67 -0.02 4.06
C TYR A 283 25.61 -1.23 4.04
N ASN A 284 25.50 -2.07 3.02
CA ASN A 284 26.18 -3.36 2.90
C ASN A 284 26.10 -4.20 4.18
N LYS A 285 24.93 -4.22 4.83
CA LYS A 285 24.73 -4.84 6.15
C LYS A 285 23.32 -5.38 6.29
N PHE A 286 23.19 -6.60 6.78
CA PHE A 286 21.90 -7.16 7.18
C PHE A 286 21.43 -6.53 8.50
N GLY A 287 20.16 -6.18 8.58
CA GLY A 287 19.52 -5.59 9.75
C GLY A 287 18.00 -5.61 9.70
N ASN A 288 17.37 -5.21 10.80
CA ASN A 288 15.91 -5.20 10.97
C ASN A 288 15.31 -3.84 10.59
N TYR A 289 15.62 -3.39 9.38
CA TYR A 289 15.31 -2.04 8.89
C TYR A 289 13.81 -1.71 8.87
N TRP A 290 12.96 -2.60 8.33
CA TRP A 290 11.51 -2.38 8.29
C TRP A 290 10.92 -2.39 9.69
N PHE A 291 11.32 -3.33 10.53
CA PHE A 291 10.76 -3.44 11.88
C PHE A 291 11.14 -2.24 12.77
N GLU A 292 12.39 -1.77 12.69
CA GLU A 292 12.88 -0.61 13.46
C GLU A 292 12.15 0.70 13.14
N THR A 293 11.46 0.76 12.00
CA THR A 293 10.74 1.96 11.59
C THR A 293 9.43 2.20 12.36
N GLY A 294 9.13 1.31 13.30
CA GLY A 294 8.13 1.46 14.33
C GLY A 294 7.00 0.45 14.17
N THR A 295 6.84 -0.41 15.18
CA THR A 295 5.61 -1.17 15.38
C THR A 295 4.47 -0.18 15.60
N PRO A 296 3.37 -0.25 14.81
CA PRO A 296 2.26 0.66 15.01
C PRO A 296 1.68 0.51 16.41
N SER A 297 1.47 1.63 17.11
CA SER A 297 0.84 1.65 18.45
C SER A 297 -0.49 0.91 18.49
N TYR A 298 -1.25 0.93 17.38
CA TYR A 298 -2.51 0.20 17.25
C TYR A 298 -2.32 -1.33 17.39
N LEU A 299 -1.23 -1.90 16.87
CA LEU A 299 -0.99 -3.35 16.91
C LEU A 299 -0.74 -3.80 18.35
N VAL A 300 0.00 -2.99 19.11
CA VAL A 300 0.26 -3.25 20.53
C VAL A 300 -1.03 -3.24 21.33
N MET A 301 -1.85 -2.21 21.10
CA MET A 301 -3.12 -2.07 21.76
C MET A 301 -4.08 -3.23 21.40
N LEU A 302 -4.10 -3.63 20.13
CA LEU A 302 -4.84 -4.78 19.61
C LEU A 302 -4.47 -6.09 20.32
N LEU A 303 -3.17 -6.41 20.37
CA LEU A 303 -2.67 -7.64 21.01
C LEU A 303 -2.99 -7.66 22.51
N LYS A 304 -2.90 -6.49 23.17
CA LYS A 304 -3.28 -6.35 24.58
C LYS A 304 -4.78 -6.56 24.82
N GLN A 305 -5.64 -6.00 23.96
CA GLN A 305 -7.09 -6.11 24.11
C GLN A 305 -7.61 -7.51 23.78
N SER A 306 -6.98 -8.20 22.83
CA SER A 306 -7.40 -9.54 22.38
C SER A 306 -6.84 -10.68 23.24
N HIS A 307 -5.92 -10.40 24.18
CA HIS A 307 -5.17 -11.42 24.94
C HIS A 307 -4.58 -12.51 24.03
N TYR A 308 -4.11 -12.09 22.86
CA TYR A 308 -3.72 -13.02 21.81
C TYR A 308 -2.43 -13.78 22.18
N ASP A 309 -2.46 -15.09 22.03
CA ASP A 309 -1.33 -15.97 22.31
C ASP A 309 -0.27 -15.90 21.22
N LEU A 310 0.85 -15.26 21.56
CA LEU A 310 1.96 -15.04 20.63
C LEU A 310 2.62 -16.34 20.16
N GLU A 311 2.57 -17.41 20.95
CA GLU A 311 3.14 -18.71 20.57
C GLU A 311 2.40 -19.30 19.35
N ARG A 312 1.13 -18.94 19.17
CA ARG A 312 0.30 -19.39 18.05
C ARG A 312 0.63 -18.69 16.74
N MET A 313 1.23 -17.50 16.78
CA MET A 313 1.53 -16.72 15.57
C MET A 313 2.42 -17.44 14.56
N ALA A 314 3.33 -18.29 15.04
CA ALA A 314 4.21 -19.03 14.15
C ALA A 314 3.47 -20.05 13.27
N ASN A 315 2.29 -20.52 13.71
CA ASN A 315 1.51 -21.58 13.06
C ASN A 315 0.00 -21.30 13.14
N GLU A 316 -0.40 -20.08 12.82
CA GLU A 316 -1.80 -19.67 12.91
C GLU A 316 -2.62 -20.30 11.78
N VAL A 317 -3.87 -20.66 12.05
CA VAL A 317 -4.78 -21.28 11.07
C VAL A 317 -6.08 -20.49 11.01
N THR A 318 -6.47 -20.05 9.81
CA THR A 318 -7.62 -19.16 9.65
C THR A 318 -8.34 -19.41 8.32
N SER A 319 -9.64 -19.11 8.23
CA SER A 319 -10.41 -19.24 6.99
C SER A 319 -10.24 -18.02 6.09
N SER A 320 -10.58 -18.18 4.81
CA SER A 320 -10.72 -17.07 3.85
C SER A 320 -11.64 -15.96 4.36
N ASP A 321 -12.73 -16.34 5.03
CA ASP A 321 -13.74 -15.41 5.52
C ASP A 321 -13.18 -14.51 6.63
N ILE A 322 -12.40 -15.08 7.55
CA ILE A 322 -11.75 -14.31 8.61
C ILE A 322 -10.68 -13.41 8.02
N LEU A 323 -9.81 -13.91 7.13
CA LEU A 323 -8.76 -13.08 6.51
C LEU A 323 -9.29 -11.86 5.75
N ASN A 324 -10.50 -11.98 5.20
CA ASN A 324 -11.18 -10.90 4.50
C ASN A 324 -12.20 -10.15 5.38
N SER A 325 -12.39 -10.53 6.65
CA SER A 325 -13.37 -9.90 7.54
C SER A 325 -12.92 -8.52 8.03
N ILE A 326 -13.90 -7.72 8.47
CA ILE A 326 -13.67 -6.51 9.26
C ILE A 326 -13.34 -6.93 10.70
N TYR A 327 -12.54 -6.15 11.40
CA TYR A 327 -12.24 -6.21 12.84
C TYR A 327 -13.46 -6.07 13.79
N GLU A 328 -14.67 -6.38 13.36
CA GLU A 328 -15.84 -6.31 14.24
C GLU A 328 -15.83 -7.40 15.34
N ASP A 329 -15.04 -8.47 15.16
CA ASP A 329 -15.06 -9.65 16.04
C ASP A 329 -13.87 -9.80 17.01
N LEU A 330 -13.13 -8.73 17.35
CA LEU A 330 -11.93 -8.78 18.21
C LEU A 330 -10.78 -9.68 17.71
N ASN A 331 -10.93 -10.34 16.56
CA ASN A 331 -9.90 -11.20 15.99
C ASN A 331 -8.77 -10.34 15.39
N PRO A 332 -7.54 -10.40 15.93
CA PRO A 332 -6.44 -9.57 15.46
C PRO A 332 -5.80 -10.10 14.16
N ILE A 333 -6.06 -11.36 13.78
CA ILE A 333 -5.38 -12.03 12.66
C ILE A 333 -5.45 -11.28 11.34
N PRO A 334 -6.61 -10.77 10.88
CA PRO A 334 -6.69 -10.09 9.59
C PRO A 334 -5.83 -8.83 9.60
N LEU A 335 -5.79 -8.11 10.71
CA LEU A 335 -4.97 -6.93 10.87
C LEU A 335 -3.47 -7.26 10.92
N ILE A 336 -3.07 -8.28 11.67
CA ILE A 336 -1.68 -8.75 11.74
C ILE A 336 -1.18 -9.19 10.36
N TYR A 337 -1.99 -9.95 9.61
CA TYR A 337 -1.69 -10.37 8.24
C TYR A 337 -1.57 -9.18 7.29
N GLN A 338 -2.59 -8.33 7.21
CA GLN A 338 -2.62 -7.20 6.27
C GLN A 338 -1.52 -6.16 6.56
N SER A 339 -1.13 -6.00 7.82
CA SER A 339 0.00 -5.15 8.21
C SER A 339 1.38 -5.77 7.96
N GLY A 340 1.45 -7.02 7.52
CA GLY A 340 2.67 -7.70 7.08
C GLY A 340 3.42 -8.45 8.18
N TYR A 341 2.85 -8.62 9.37
CA TYR A 341 3.48 -9.40 10.43
C TYR A 341 3.24 -10.90 10.30
N LEU A 342 2.17 -11.30 9.60
CA LEU A 342 1.93 -12.66 9.18
C LEU A 342 1.81 -12.72 7.65
N THR A 343 2.06 -13.91 7.11
CA THR A 343 1.93 -14.20 5.68
C THR A 343 1.40 -15.62 5.47
N ILE A 344 0.99 -15.93 4.24
CA ILE A 344 0.54 -17.27 3.86
C ILE A 344 1.76 -18.20 3.80
N LYS A 345 1.69 -19.31 4.56
CA LYS A 345 2.67 -20.41 4.56
C LYS A 345 2.11 -21.69 3.92
N GLY A 346 0.80 -21.77 3.79
CA GLY A 346 0.12 -22.86 3.10
C GLY A 346 -1.37 -22.58 2.98
N TYR A 347 -2.01 -23.28 2.05
CA TYR A 347 -3.45 -23.21 1.83
C TYR A 347 -3.98 -24.61 1.59
N ASP A 348 -5.06 -24.94 2.29
CA ASP A 348 -5.82 -26.16 2.11
C ASP A 348 -7.09 -25.82 1.31
N GLU A 349 -7.10 -26.22 0.04
CA GLU A 349 -8.20 -25.93 -0.89
C GLU A 349 -9.48 -26.70 -0.55
N GLU A 350 -9.37 -27.88 0.06
CA GLU A 350 -10.54 -28.70 0.43
C GLU A 350 -11.36 -28.01 1.53
N PHE A 351 -10.67 -27.38 2.50
CA PHE A 351 -11.31 -26.73 3.64
C PHE A 351 -11.38 -25.20 3.52
N GLY A 352 -10.72 -24.59 2.53
CA GLY A 352 -10.65 -23.13 2.38
C GLY A 352 -9.86 -22.45 3.51
N VAL A 353 -8.84 -23.14 4.04
CA VAL A 353 -8.11 -22.74 5.25
C VAL A 353 -6.67 -22.35 4.92
N TYR A 354 -6.25 -21.21 5.43
CA TYR A 354 -4.89 -20.70 5.35
C TYR A 354 -4.09 -21.05 6.59
N ARG A 355 -2.86 -21.48 6.38
CA ARG A 355 -1.83 -21.52 7.42
C ARG A 355 -0.99 -20.26 7.30
N LEU A 356 -0.89 -19.51 8.39
CA LEU A 356 -0.10 -18.30 8.48
C LEU A 356 1.12 -18.49 9.38
N GLY A 357 2.14 -17.66 9.15
CA GLY A 357 3.32 -17.58 9.99
C GLY A 357 4.09 -16.28 9.71
N PHE A 358 5.19 -16.05 10.43
CA PHE A 358 6.06 -14.90 10.16
C PHE A 358 6.64 -14.98 8.74
N PRO A 359 6.70 -13.86 7.99
CA PRO A 359 7.24 -13.87 6.64
C PRO A 359 8.70 -14.29 6.61
N ASN A 360 9.51 -13.69 7.49
CA ASN A 360 10.95 -13.86 7.54
C ASN A 360 11.51 -13.60 8.94
N ARG A 361 12.82 -13.79 9.04
CA ARG A 361 13.59 -13.63 10.27
C ARG A 361 13.55 -12.21 10.83
N GLU A 362 13.54 -11.19 9.99
CA GLU A 362 13.45 -9.79 10.45
C GLU A 362 12.17 -9.57 11.28
N VAL A 363 11.03 -10.01 10.73
CA VAL A 363 9.74 -9.82 11.39
C VAL A 363 9.65 -10.67 12.64
N GLU A 364 10.05 -11.95 12.58
CA GLU A 364 10.05 -12.86 13.73
C GLU A 364 10.90 -12.32 14.89
N GLU A 365 12.17 -11.96 14.63
CA GLU A 365 13.05 -11.40 15.66
C GLU A 365 12.54 -10.07 16.21
N GLY A 366 12.02 -9.21 15.33
CA GLY A 366 11.45 -7.93 15.72
C GLY A 366 10.27 -8.12 16.67
N PHE A 367 9.35 -9.02 16.32
CA PHE A 367 8.16 -9.30 17.10
C PHE A 367 8.50 -9.83 18.50
N ILE A 368 9.41 -10.82 18.56
CA ILE A 368 9.89 -11.39 19.82
C ILE A 368 10.52 -10.29 20.69
N LYS A 369 11.47 -9.51 20.15
CA LYS A 369 12.16 -8.46 20.90
C LYS A 369 11.21 -7.37 21.40
N TYR A 370 10.24 -6.99 20.58
CA TYR A 370 9.31 -5.89 20.88
C TYR A 370 8.22 -6.29 21.87
N LEU A 371 7.76 -7.54 21.83
CA LEU A 371 6.66 -8.00 22.70
C LEU A 371 7.10 -8.66 24.01
N MET A 372 8.36 -9.10 24.11
CA MET A 372 8.92 -9.64 25.36
C MET A 372 8.60 -8.80 26.61
N PRO A 373 8.64 -7.45 26.60
CA PRO A 373 8.31 -6.64 27.77
C PRO A 373 6.82 -6.65 28.17
N TYR A 374 5.91 -7.08 27.29
CA TYR A 374 4.47 -7.07 27.51
C TYR A 374 3.89 -8.45 27.87
N CYS A 375 4.71 -9.49 27.85
CA CYS A 375 4.36 -10.86 28.25
C CYS A 375 4.72 -11.18 29.72
N GLN A 376 5.05 -10.16 30.52
CA GLN A 376 5.34 -10.29 31.96
C GLN A 376 4.12 -9.99 32.84
#